data_AF-A0AAV3UMM7-F1
#
_entry.id   AF-A0AAV3UMM7-F1
#
_cell.length_a   1.000
_cell.length_b   1.000
_cell.length_c   1.000
_cell.angle_alpha   90.00
_cell.angle_beta   90.00
_cell.angle_gamma   90.00
#
_symmetry.space_group_name_H-M   'P 1'
#
loop_
_entity.id
_entity.type
_entity.pdbx_description
1 polymer ?
#
loop_
_entity_poly.entity_id
_entity_poly.type
_entity_poly.pdbx_seq_one_letter_code
_entity_poly.pdbx_strand_id
1 'polypeptide(L)'
;MEKPVATLNQENFSSGLRLASMDERIHEHAEVLVDWSARVEAGDNVVVLVDDGAHELAVAVGEKLGERGANLLTVYNSDEVERSFLRGHEGDFDENPKHELTMYENADVVLRLAGSTNTTAKADVPGETEQAYNKARMGIRESRMETDWVSTLHPTRAHAQQAGMAYEEYREFVYDAVLQDWESLAAEMASMKTILDEGTEVRIVKEDTDLTMSVEERTAVNSCATVAHDSHNLPSGEVFTAPHATEGEVFFDVPMTHHGKRIRNVHLTFEGGEVVDFSAEVGEDVLADILDTDEGARRLGELGIGMNRGIDRFTDSILFDEKMGDTVHLAVGRAYDACLPEGETGNDSAVHIDMITDMSDDSRMEVDGEVVQRNGTFRWEDGFEG
;
A
#
# COMPACT_ATOMS: atom_id res chain seq x y z
N MET A 1 35.79 -40.21 60.46
CA MET A 1 35.17 -40.88 59.30
C MET A 1 33.68 -40.68 59.47
N GLU A 2 33.20 -39.54 59.01
CA GLU A 2 31.79 -39.11 58.98
C GLU A 2 31.79 -37.90 58.05
N LYS A 3 31.02 -37.96 56.97
CA LYS A 3 30.70 -36.78 56.15
C LYS A 3 29.19 -36.75 55.96
N PRO A 4 28.55 -35.58 56.13
CA PRO A 4 27.11 -35.46 56.06
C PRO A 4 26.61 -35.44 54.60
N VAL A 5 25.38 -35.90 54.45
CA VAL A 5 24.56 -35.81 53.24
C VAL A 5 24.31 -34.33 52.93
N ALA A 6 24.72 -33.88 51.75
CA ALA A 6 24.31 -32.59 51.21
C ALA A 6 22.97 -32.75 50.49
N THR A 7 21.93 -32.18 51.07
CA THR A 7 20.65 -31.92 50.41
C THR A 7 20.92 -30.90 49.29
N LEU A 8 20.77 -31.31 48.03
CA LEU A 8 20.77 -30.39 46.90
C LEU A 8 19.42 -29.67 46.88
N ASN A 9 19.45 -28.36 47.15
CA ASN A 9 18.31 -27.47 47.03
C ASN A 9 17.72 -27.52 45.61
N GLN A 10 16.41 -27.72 45.52
CA GLN A 10 15.61 -27.50 44.31
C GLN A 10 15.42 -26.00 44.07
N GLU A 11 16.48 -25.25 43.81
CA GLU A 11 16.36 -23.90 43.25
C GLU A 11 17.54 -23.69 42.31
N ASN A 12 17.25 -23.21 41.10
CA ASN A 12 18.17 -22.91 39.97
C ASN A 12 18.25 -23.94 38.83
N PHE A 13 17.11 -24.31 38.25
CA PHE A 13 17.03 -24.77 36.85
C PHE A 13 15.89 -24.07 36.08
N SER A 14 15.76 -22.76 36.24
CA SER A 14 14.77 -21.92 35.50
C SER A 14 15.44 -20.79 34.72
N SER A 15 16.66 -21.01 34.22
CA SER A 15 17.42 -19.99 33.49
C SER A 15 18.14 -20.53 32.25
N GLY A 16 17.53 -21.47 31.54
CA GLY A 16 18.04 -22.01 30.28
C GLY A 16 16.91 -22.23 29.29
N LEU A 17 16.95 -21.49 28.18
CA LEU A 17 15.92 -21.31 27.15
C LEU A 17 14.74 -20.40 27.54
N ARG A 18 14.98 -19.08 27.52
CA ARG A 18 13.97 -18.24 26.87
C ARG A 18 13.95 -18.71 25.41
N LEU A 19 12.90 -19.42 24.99
CA LEU A 19 12.42 -19.24 23.61
C LEU A 19 12.41 -17.73 23.39
N ALA A 20 13.09 -17.22 22.36
CA ALA A 20 12.99 -15.81 22.06
C ALA A 20 11.50 -15.50 21.95
N SER A 21 10.96 -14.72 22.88
CA SER A 21 9.58 -14.28 22.78
C SER A 21 9.49 -13.46 21.50
N MET A 22 8.46 -13.72 20.70
CA MET A 22 8.16 -12.92 19.51
C MET A 22 8.13 -11.44 19.87
N ASP A 23 8.59 -10.57 18.97
CA ASP A 23 8.56 -9.12 19.16
C ASP A 23 7.11 -8.69 19.44
N GLU A 24 6.87 -7.92 20.51
CA GLU A 24 5.51 -7.55 20.96
C GLU A 24 4.73 -6.81 19.87
N ARG A 25 5.45 -6.04 19.03
CA ARG A 25 4.89 -5.32 17.89
C ARG A 25 4.28 -6.23 16.82
N ILE A 26 4.71 -7.50 16.74
CA ILE A 26 4.09 -8.47 15.82
C ILE A 26 2.68 -8.81 16.32
N HIS A 27 2.47 -8.89 17.64
CA HIS A 27 1.15 -9.10 18.22
C HIS A 27 0.27 -7.86 18.05
N GLU A 28 0.84 -6.66 18.25
CA GLU A 28 0.12 -5.38 18.03
C GLU A 28 -0.27 -5.22 16.56
N HIS A 29 0.62 -5.59 15.62
CA HIS A 29 0.33 -5.59 14.19
C HIS A 29 -0.81 -6.55 13.85
N ALA A 30 -0.78 -7.78 14.39
CA ALA A 30 -1.87 -8.73 14.21
C ALA A 30 -3.20 -8.21 14.77
N GLU A 31 -3.18 -7.50 15.90
CA GLU A 31 -4.37 -6.88 16.50
C GLU A 31 -4.94 -5.78 15.60
N VAL A 32 -4.11 -4.84 15.14
CA VAL A 32 -4.53 -3.79 14.20
C VAL A 32 -5.08 -4.39 12.91
N LEU A 33 -4.41 -5.41 12.36
CA LEU A 33 -4.84 -6.06 11.11
C LEU A 33 -6.21 -6.73 11.27
N VAL A 34 -6.42 -7.50 12.34
CA VAL A 34 -7.64 -8.29 12.55
C VAL A 34 -8.80 -7.40 13.02
N ASP A 35 -8.56 -6.50 13.97
CA ASP A 35 -9.63 -5.79 14.68
C ASP A 35 -9.99 -4.46 14.03
N TRP A 36 -8.98 -3.66 13.69
CA TRP A 36 -9.19 -2.37 13.05
C TRP A 36 -9.38 -2.54 11.55
N SER A 37 -8.47 -3.27 10.91
CA SER A 37 -8.36 -3.23 9.45
C SER A 37 -9.41 -4.10 8.79
N ALA A 38 -9.42 -5.39 9.10
CA ALA A 38 -10.31 -6.36 8.49
C ALA A 38 -11.65 -6.52 9.20
N ARG A 39 -11.82 -5.92 10.40
CA ARG A 39 -13.07 -5.96 11.19
C ARG A 39 -13.61 -7.37 11.40
N VAL A 40 -12.72 -8.35 11.61
CA VAL A 40 -13.09 -9.78 11.67
C VAL A 40 -14.09 -10.07 12.78
N GLU A 41 -15.16 -10.75 12.42
CA GLU A 41 -16.22 -11.20 13.30
C GLU A 41 -16.14 -12.71 13.62
N ALA A 42 -16.89 -13.11 14.66
CA ALA A 42 -16.96 -14.52 15.04
C ALA A 42 -17.71 -15.33 13.98
N GLY A 43 -17.05 -16.36 13.44
CA GLY A 43 -17.61 -17.24 12.42
C GLY A 43 -17.15 -16.96 11.00
N ASP A 44 -16.47 -15.84 10.74
CA ASP A 44 -15.91 -15.51 9.43
C ASP A 44 -14.97 -16.60 8.93
N ASN A 45 -15.04 -16.90 7.63
CA ASN A 45 -14.08 -17.74 6.94
C ASN A 45 -12.93 -16.86 6.44
N VAL A 46 -11.79 -16.97 7.12
CA VAL A 46 -10.64 -16.10 6.90
C VAL A 46 -9.55 -16.87 6.16
N VAL A 47 -9.22 -16.40 4.97
CA VAL A 47 -8.05 -16.89 4.21
C VAL A 47 -6.86 -15.99 4.52
N VAL A 48 -5.79 -16.57 5.07
CA VAL A 48 -4.53 -15.85 5.33
C VAL A 48 -3.47 -16.31 4.34
N LEU A 49 -3.13 -15.41 3.41
CA LEU A 49 -2.04 -15.57 2.45
C LEU A 49 -0.74 -15.14 3.12
N VAL A 50 0.23 -16.05 3.24
CA VAL A 50 1.45 -15.83 4.02
C VAL A 50 2.67 -15.93 3.12
N ASP A 51 3.35 -14.81 2.88
CA ASP A 51 4.67 -14.85 2.24
C ASP A 51 5.69 -15.54 3.17
N ASP A 52 6.72 -16.14 2.56
CA ASP A 52 7.71 -16.99 3.24
C ASP A 52 8.47 -16.32 4.40
N GLY A 53 8.63 -15.00 4.37
CA GLY A 53 9.22 -14.24 5.47
C GLY A 53 8.24 -13.69 6.50
N ALA A 54 6.92 -13.87 6.33
CA ALA A 54 5.88 -13.34 7.23
C ALA A 54 5.36 -14.37 8.25
N HIS A 55 6.08 -15.48 8.48
CA HIS A 55 5.63 -16.58 9.32
C HIS A 55 5.31 -16.16 10.77
N GLU A 56 6.14 -15.32 11.39
CA GLU A 56 5.89 -14.87 12.78
C GLU A 56 4.60 -14.05 12.88
N LEU A 57 4.36 -13.15 11.92
CA LEU A 57 3.09 -12.42 11.83
C LEU A 57 1.90 -13.36 11.61
N ALA A 58 2.04 -14.38 10.76
CA ALA A 58 0.98 -15.38 10.56
C ALA A 58 0.62 -16.13 11.84
N VAL A 59 1.61 -16.43 12.70
CA VAL A 59 1.37 -17.04 14.02
C VAL A 59 0.56 -16.11 14.92
N ALA A 60 0.93 -14.82 15.00
CA ALA A 60 0.20 -13.83 15.79
C ALA A 60 -1.23 -13.58 15.25
N VAL A 61 -1.40 -13.49 13.93
CA VAL A 61 -2.71 -13.37 13.28
C VAL A 61 -3.57 -14.60 13.58
N GLY A 62 -3.00 -15.82 13.51
CA GLY A 62 -3.71 -17.04 13.85
C GLY A 62 -4.19 -17.08 15.31
N GLU A 63 -3.40 -16.56 16.24
CA GLU A 63 -3.80 -16.38 17.65
C GLU A 63 -5.01 -15.44 17.76
N LYS A 64 -4.93 -14.24 17.17
CA LYS A 64 -6.00 -13.23 17.20
C LYS A 64 -7.30 -13.71 16.53
N LEU A 65 -7.20 -14.38 15.38
CA LEU A 65 -8.36 -14.98 14.70
C LEU A 65 -9.01 -16.07 15.57
N GLY A 66 -8.21 -16.89 16.25
CA GLY A 66 -8.70 -17.89 17.20
C GLY A 66 -9.44 -17.26 18.40
N GLU A 67 -8.93 -16.14 18.92
CA GLU A 67 -9.60 -15.37 19.98
C GLU A 67 -10.94 -14.77 19.52
N ARG A 68 -11.05 -14.34 18.26
CA ARG A 68 -12.29 -13.85 17.64
C ARG A 68 -13.29 -14.97 17.33
N GLY A 69 -12.84 -16.22 17.29
CA GLY A 69 -13.68 -17.36 16.94
C GLY A 69 -13.94 -17.49 15.43
N ALA A 70 -13.01 -17.00 14.61
CA ALA A 70 -13.05 -17.14 13.16
C ALA A 70 -12.58 -18.53 12.68
N ASN A 71 -12.93 -18.90 11.45
CA ASN A 71 -12.47 -20.12 10.78
C ASN A 71 -11.26 -19.80 9.92
N LEU A 72 -10.08 -20.30 10.29
CA LEU A 72 -8.82 -20.02 9.61
C LEU A 72 -8.49 -21.05 8.52
N LEU A 73 -8.20 -20.56 7.31
CA LEU A 73 -7.43 -21.27 6.29
C LEU A 73 -6.14 -20.49 5.98
N THR A 74 -4.98 -21.12 6.18
CA THR A 74 -3.69 -20.52 5.83
C THR A 74 -3.16 -21.07 4.51
N VAL A 75 -2.77 -20.18 3.60
CA VAL A 75 -2.13 -20.52 2.32
C VAL A 75 -0.76 -19.86 2.28
N TYR A 76 0.29 -20.67 2.15
CA TYR A 76 1.64 -20.14 1.98
C TYR A 76 1.88 -19.72 0.53
N ASN A 77 2.42 -18.53 0.38
CA ASN A 77 2.88 -17.98 -0.88
C ASN A 77 4.42 -17.91 -0.88
N SER A 78 5.03 -18.30 -1.99
CA SER A 78 6.48 -18.21 -2.18
C SER A 78 6.77 -17.91 -3.63
N ASP A 79 7.37 -16.75 -3.87
CA ASP A 79 7.77 -16.33 -5.21
C ASP A 79 8.73 -17.33 -5.86
N GLU A 80 9.58 -18.02 -5.08
CA GLU A 80 10.49 -19.04 -5.62
C GLU A 80 9.74 -20.29 -6.11
N VAL A 81 8.69 -20.70 -5.40
CA VAL A 81 7.82 -21.81 -5.80
C VAL A 81 7.03 -21.43 -7.04
N GLU A 82 6.41 -20.25 -7.06
CA GLU A 82 5.68 -19.74 -8.23
C GLU A 82 6.61 -19.62 -9.44
N ARG A 83 7.78 -18.99 -9.27
CA ARG A 83 8.82 -18.90 -10.30
C ARG A 83 9.17 -20.28 -10.87
N SER A 84 9.39 -21.28 -10.00
CA SER A 84 9.71 -22.64 -10.45
C SER A 84 8.56 -23.28 -11.22
N PHE A 85 7.31 -23.04 -10.81
CA PHE A 85 6.11 -23.50 -11.52
C PHE A 85 6.01 -22.84 -12.90
N LEU A 86 6.08 -21.51 -12.97
CA LEU A 86 5.95 -20.74 -14.21
C LEU A 86 7.02 -21.13 -15.25
N ARG A 87 8.26 -21.35 -14.80
CA ARG A 87 9.35 -21.80 -15.70
C ARG A 87 9.24 -23.27 -16.11
N GLY A 88 8.54 -24.08 -15.34
CA GLY A 88 8.36 -25.52 -15.60
C GLY A 88 7.07 -25.87 -16.32
N HIS A 89 6.09 -24.96 -16.36
CA HIS A 89 4.80 -25.16 -17.02
C HIS A 89 4.94 -25.03 -18.54
N GLU A 90 4.49 -26.04 -19.27
CA GLU A 90 4.44 -26.02 -20.72
C GLU A 90 2.98 -25.88 -21.17
N GLY A 91 2.73 -24.95 -22.11
CA GLY A 91 1.41 -24.73 -22.68
C GLY A 91 0.59 -23.67 -21.93
N ASP A 92 -0.72 -23.68 -22.18
CA ASP A 92 -1.65 -22.69 -21.64
C ASP A 92 -1.97 -22.98 -20.16
N PHE A 93 -2.33 -21.93 -19.42
CA PHE A 93 -2.82 -22.06 -18.04
C PHE A 93 -4.33 -22.25 -18.04
N ASP A 94 -4.82 -23.18 -17.21
CA ASP A 94 -6.26 -23.38 -17.02
C ASP A 94 -6.89 -22.10 -16.45
N GLU A 95 -7.98 -21.64 -17.06
CA GLU A 95 -8.73 -20.46 -16.60
C GLU A 95 -9.44 -20.75 -15.27
N ASN A 96 -9.17 -19.89 -14.29
CA ASN A 96 -9.70 -19.86 -12.93
C ASN A 96 -9.86 -21.26 -12.31
N PRO A 97 -8.75 -21.94 -11.98
CA PRO A 97 -8.79 -23.30 -11.45
C PRO A 97 -9.76 -23.39 -10.27
N LYS A 98 -10.78 -24.25 -10.42
CA LYS A 98 -11.96 -24.25 -9.54
C LYS A 98 -11.64 -24.35 -8.04
N HIS A 99 -10.58 -25.07 -7.67
CA HIS A 99 -10.20 -25.24 -6.28
C HIS A 99 -9.74 -23.92 -5.62
N GLU A 100 -9.07 -23.05 -6.37
CA GLU A 100 -8.60 -21.74 -5.93
C GLU A 100 -9.75 -20.73 -5.97
N LEU A 101 -10.55 -20.73 -7.04
CA LEU A 101 -11.71 -19.86 -7.15
C LEU A 101 -12.72 -20.11 -6.02
N THR A 102 -13.09 -21.37 -5.80
CA THR A 102 -14.06 -21.73 -4.74
C THR A 102 -13.55 -21.40 -3.34
N MET A 103 -12.25 -21.31 -3.12
CA MET A 103 -11.70 -20.84 -1.84
C MET A 103 -12.09 -19.39 -1.57
N TYR A 104 -11.92 -18.49 -2.55
CA TYR A 104 -12.27 -17.07 -2.40
C TYR A 104 -13.78 -16.83 -2.46
N GLU A 105 -14.53 -17.57 -3.28
CA GLU A 105 -16.01 -17.51 -3.30
C GLU A 105 -16.66 -17.88 -1.95
N ASN A 106 -15.91 -18.52 -1.05
CA ASN A 106 -16.37 -18.93 0.29
C ASN A 106 -15.56 -18.28 1.41
N ALA A 107 -14.76 -17.25 1.11
CA ALA A 107 -14.07 -16.46 2.10
C ALA A 107 -14.89 -15.21 2.41
N ASP A 108 -14.99 -14.87 3.68
CA ASP A 108 -15.57 -13.59 4.12
C ASP A 108 -14.46 -12.51 4.17
N VAL A 109 -13.27 -12.92 4.63
CA VAL A 109 -12.09 -12.04 4.82
C VAL A 109 -10.85 -12.66 4.18
N VAL A 110 -10.03 -11.84 3.54
CA VAL A 110 -8.72 -12.26 3.00
C VAL A 110 -7.61 -11.37 3.53
N LEU A 111 -6.70 -11.95 4.32
CA LEU A 111 -5.52 -11.24 4.83
C LEU A 111 -4.29 -11.63 4.02
N ARG A 112 -3.63 -10.65 3.38
CA ARG A 112 -2.33 -10.85 2.74
C ARG A 112 -1.22 -10.34 3.62
N LEU A 113 -0.40 -11.25 4.13
CA LEU A 113 0.80 -10.96 4.91
C LEU A 113 2.00 -10.98 3.97
N ALA A 114 2.29 -9.84 3.36
CA ALA A 114 3.44 -9.68 2.49
C ALA A 114 4.73 -9.71 3.31
N GLY A 115 5.82 -10.21 2.74
CA GLY A 115 7.08 -10.35 3.46
C GLY A 115 8.03 -11.29 2.75
N SER A 116 8.23 -11.11 1.45
CA SER A 116 9.14 -11.94 0.65
C SER A 116 10.56 -11.91 1.21
N THR A 117 11.22 -13.07 1.22
CA THR A 117 12.65 -13.19 1.53
C THR A 117 13.56 -12.88 0.33
N ASN A 118 12.99 -12.65 -0.86
CA ASN A 118 13.71 -12.24 -2.07
C ASN A 118 12.78 -11.46 -3.02
N THR A 119 12.89 -10.14 -3.01
CA THR A 119 12.03 -9.25 -3.81
C THR A 119 12.27 -9.33 -5.32
N THR A 120 13.29 -10.07 -5.76
CA THR A 120 13.61 -10.29 -7.18
C THR A 120 13.50 -11.75 -7.60
N ALA A 121 12.87 -12.60 -6.79
CA ALA A 121 12.79 -14.04 -7.02
C ALA A 121 12.26 -14.36 -8.43
N LYS A 122 11.24 -13.66 -8.92
CA LYS A 122 10.64 -13.90 -10.25
C LYS A 122 11.33 -13.20 -11.44
N ALA A 123 12.44 -12.49 -11.23
CA ALA A 123 13.04 -11.60 -12.24
C ALA A 123 13.46 -12.28 -13.56
N ASP A 124 13.60 -13.61 -13.59
CA ASP A 124 13.93 -14.36 -14.80
C ASP A 124 12.76 -15.16 -15.39
N VAL A 125 11.53 -14.95 -14.91
CA VAL A 125 10.31 -15.46 -15.55
C VAL A 125 10.04 -14.64 -16.81
N PRO A 126 9.78 -15.26 -17.97
CA PRO A 126 9.40 -14.51 -19.17
C PRO A 126 8.10 -13.72 -18.97
N GLY A 127 8.08 -12.45 -19.39
CA GLY A 127 6.92 -11.57 -19.21
C GLY A 127 5.62 -12.11 -19.83
N GLU A 128 5.69 -12.74 -21.01
CA GLU A 128 4.53 -13.37 -21.64
C GLU A 128 3.94 -14.52 -20.80
N THR A 129 4.80 -15.26 -20.09
CA THR A 129 4.37 -16.35 -19.19
C THR A 129 3.65 -15.80 -17.97
N GLU A 130 4.20 -14.74 -17.35
CA GLU A 130 3.57 -14.09 -16.20
C GLU A 130 2.23 -13.44 -16.58
N GLN A 131 2.17 -12.75 -17.72
CA GLN A 131 0.92 -12.19 -18.26
C GLN A 131 -0.14 -13.27 -18.52
N ALA A 132 0.25 -14.38 -19.14
CA ALA A 132 -0.67 -15.50 -19.40
C ALA A 132 -1.19 -16.12 -18.09
N TYR A 133 -0.31 -16.32 -17.10
CA TYR A 133 -0.68 -16.85 -15.79
C TYR A 133 -1.66 -15.93 -15.04
N ASN A 134 -1.37 -14.62 -15.03
CA ASN A 134 -2.23 -13.62 -14.40
C ASN A 134 -3.59 -13.52 -15.10
N LYS A 135 -3.61 -13.56 -16.43
CA LYS A 135 -4.85 -13.55 -17.22
C LYS A 135 -5.72 -14.77 -16.92
N ALA A 136 -5.12 -15.94 -16.78
CA ALA A 136 -5.85 -17.16 -16.42
C ALA A 136 -6.46 -17.10 -15.01
N ARG A 137 -6.07 -16.14 -14.16
CA ARG A 137 -6.55 -15.98 -12.77
C ARG A 137 -7.36 -14.70 -12.53
N MET A 138 -7.83 -14.03 -13.57
CA MET A 138 -8.58 -12.78 -13.40
C MET A 138 -9.82 -12.95 -12.52
N GLY A 139 -10.61 -14.00 -12.73
CA GLY A 139 -11.82 -14.26 -11.94
C GLY A 139 -11.52 -14.63 -10.48
N ILE A 140 -10.37 -15.27 -10.23
CA ILE A 140 -9.86 -15.51 -8.87
C ILE A 140 -9.50 -14.19 -8.18
N ARG A 141 -8.82 -13.28 -8.89
CA ARG A 141 -8.49 -11.95 -8.37
C ARG A 141 -9.75 -11.14 -8.09
N GLU A 142 -10.73 -11.15 -9.00
CA GLU A 142 -12.02 -10.48 -8.82
C GLU A 142 -12.75 -11.01 -7.59
N SER A 143 -12.90 -12.34 -7.46
CA SER A 143 -13.54 -12.95 -6.29
C SER A 143 -12.82 -12.61 -4.98
N ARG A 144 -11.49 -12.47 -4.98
CA ARG A 144 -10.75 -11.99 -3.80
C ARG A 144 -11.09 -10.54 -3.45
N MET A 145 -11.22 -9.68 -4.46
CA MET A 145 -11.52 -8.25 -4.28
C MET A 145 -12.96 -8.01 -3.78
N GLU A 146 -13.86 -8.99 -3.94
CA GLU A 146 -15.23 -8.96 -3.39
C GLU A 146 -15.30 -9.26 -1.88
N THR A 147 -14.19 -9.72 -1.27
CA THR A 147 -14.11 -10.01 0.18
C THR A 147 -13.68 -8.76 0.97
N ASP A 148 -13.78 -8.81 2.29
CA ASP A 148 -13.12 -7.85 3.17
C ASP A 148 -11.60 -8.12 3.19
N TRP A 149 -10.91 -7.74 2.11
CA TRP A 149 -9.50 -8.03 1.94
C TRP A 149 -8.62 -6.93 2.54
N VAL A 150 -7.51 -7.32 3.17
CA VAL A 150 -6.48 -6.38 3.66
C VAL A 150 -5.10 -6.92 3.35
N SER A 151 -4.23 -6.10 2.76
CA SER A 151 -2.81 -6.42 2.54
C SER A 151 -1.93 -5.63 3.50
N THR A 152 -0.95 -6.30 4.09
CA THR A 152 0.06 -5.67 4.93
C THR A 152 1.46 -6.17 4.65
N LEU A 153 2.48 -5.48 5.16
CA LEU A 153 3.88 -5.86 5.02
C LEU A 153 4.52 -6.19 6.36
N HIS A 154 5.07 -7.39 6.48
CA HIS A 154 5.97 -7.78 7.55
C HIS A 154 7.42 -7.39 7.19
N PRO A 155 8.17 -6.73 8.09
CA PRO A 155 9.53 -6.31 7.79
C PRO A 155 10.44 -7.52 7.59
N THR A 156 11.16 -7.55 6.46
CA THR A 156 12.16 -8.58 6.17
C THR A 156 13.49 -7.97 5.75
N ARG A 157 14.56 -8.77 5.81
CA ARG A 157 15.89 -8.34 5.37
C ARG A 157 15.95 -8.01 3.88
N ALA A 158 15.16 -8.68 3.05
CA ALA A 158 15.12 -8.41 1.62
C ALA A 158 14.55 -7.02 1.34
N HIS A 159 13.47 -6.66 2.01
CA HIS A 159 12.87 -5.33 1.88
C HIS A 159 13.77 -4.23 2.47
N ALA A 160 14.44 -4.50 3.60
CA ALA A 160 15.43 -3.58 4.15
C ALA A 160 16.58 -3.32 3.15
N GLN A 161 17.06 -4.35 2.46
CA GLN A 161 18.09 -4.19 1.42
C GLN A 161 17.58 -3.39 0.22
N GLN A 162 16.35 -3.63 -0.22
CA GLN A 162 15.72 -2.86 -1.29
C GLN A 162 15.60 -1.38 -0.93
N ALA A 163 15.17 -1.08 0.29
CA ALA A 163 15.09 0.29 0.82
C ALA A 163 16.47 0.92 1.11
N GLY A 164 17.57 0.17 0.97
CA GLY A 164 18.92 0.66 1.29
C GLY A 164 19.16 0.87 2.79
N MET A 165 18.41 0.20 3.65
CA MET A 165 18.39 0.39 5.10
C MET A 165 19.01 -0.80 5.86
N ALA A 166 19.47 -0.54 7.08
CA ALA A 166 19.75 -1.63 8.03
C ALA A 166 18.43 -2.33 8.42
N TYR A 167 18.47 -3.64 8.67
CA TYR A 167 17.25 -4.40 8.98
C TYR A 167 16.56 -3.91 10.25
N GLU A 168 17.33 -3.62 11.30
CA GLU A 168 16.79 -3.12 12.56
C GLU A 168 16.09 -1.78 12.35
N GLU A 169 16.70 -0.86 11.59
CA GLU A 169 16.12 0.44 11.25
C GLU A 169 14.85 0.30 10.39
N TYR A 170 14.88 -0.54 9.35
CA TYR A 170 13.72 -0.81 8.50
C TYR A 170 12.55 -1.40 9.29
N ARG A 171 12.85 -2.27 10.26
CA ARG A 171 11.84 -2.84 11.13
C ARG A 171 11.18 -1.78 12.01
N GLU A 172 11.95 -0.86 12.59
CA GLU A 172 11.36 0.26 13.33
C GLU A 172 10.48 1.10 12.40
N PHE A 173 10.98 1.47 11.21
CA PHE A 173 10.20 2.21 10.20
C PHE A 173 8.86 1.54 9.84
N VAL A 174 8.85 0.23 9.56
CA VAL A 174 7.61 -0.48 9.21
C VAL A 174 6.61 -0.45 10.37
N TYR A 175 7.08 -0.64 11.61
CA TYR A 175 6.18 -0.62 12.77
C TYR A 175 5.73 0.80 13.13
N ASP A 176 6.56 1.81 12.95
CA ASP A 176 6.14 3.20 13.09
C ASP A 176 5.05 3.51 12.06
N ALA A 177 5.16 3.04 10.81
CA ALA A 177 4.10 3.22 9.81
C ALA A 177 2.80 2.48 10.14
N VAL A 178 2.89 1.25 10.67
CA VAL A 178 1.75 0.33 10.89
C VAL A 178 1.03 0.56 12.22
N LEU A 179 1.77 0.83 13.30
CA LEU A 179 1.26 0.90 14.67
C LEU A 179 0.86 2.32 15.05
N GLN A 180 0.02 2.90 14.21
CA GLN A 180 -0.57 4.22 14.42
C GLN A 180 -1.80 4.14 15.32
N ASP A 181 -2.16 5.27 15.94
CA ASP A 181 -3.50 5.48 16.46
C ASP A 181 -4.45 5.74 15.28
N TRP A 182 -4.92 4.66 14.66
CA TRP A 182 -5.74 4.73 13.45
C TRP A 182 -7.08 5.41 13.65
N GLU A 183 -7.65 5.39 14.86
CA GLU A 183 -8.90 6.11 15.14
C GLU A 183 -8.67 7.62 15.11
N SER A 184 -7.61 8.09 15.79
CA SER A 184 -7.23 9.50 15.77
C SER A 184 -6.81 9.95 14.36
N LEU A 185 -5.98 9.18 13.66
CA LEU A 185 -5.55 9.51 12.29
C LEU A 185 -6.75 9.52 11.32
N ALA A 186 -7.68 8.57 11.42
CA ALA A 186 -8.90 8.58 10.60
C ALA A 186 -9.75 9.84 10.82
N ALA A 187 -9.85 10.33 12.07
CA ALA A 187 -10.59 11.55 12.39
C ALA A 187 -9.89 12.80 11.84
N GLU A 188 -8.56 12.84 11.86
CA GLU A 188 -7.79 13.93 11.26
C GLU A 188 -7.92 13.93 9.73
N MET A 189 -7.73 12.78 9.09
CA MET A 189 -7.91 12.59 7.64
C MET A 189 -9.34 12.91 7.18
N ALA A 190 -10.34 12.70 8.04
CA ALA A 190 -11.72 13.10 7.74
C ALA A 190 -11.85 14.61 7.47
N SER A 191 -10.98 15.45 8.07
CA SER A 191 -10.94 16.88 7.80
C SER A 191 -10.49 17.19 6.37
N MET A 192 -9.45 16.50 5.89
CA MET A 192 -8.99 16.62 4.50
C MET A 192 -10.04 16.08 3.53
N LYS A 193 -10.68 14.95 3.86
CA LYS A 193 -11.80 14.41 3.08
C LYS A 193 -12.92 15.43 2.92
N THR A 194 -13.38 16.06 4.01
CA THR A 194 -14.42 17.10 3.93
C THR A 194 -14.02 18.26 3.05
N ILE A 195 -12.77 18.71 3.15
CA ILE A 195 -12.25 19.80 2.30
C ILE A 195 -12.30 19.44 0.82
N LEU A 196 -11.93 18.20 0.44
CA LEU A 196 -12.00 17.76 -0.95
C LEU A 196 -13.43 17.53 -1.43
N ASP A 197 -14.30 16.94 -0.59
CA ASP A 197 -15.72 16.72 -0.94
C ASP A 197 -16.48 18.03 -1.19
N GLU A 198 -16.13 19.08 -0.45
CA GLU A 198 -16.75 20.42 -0.59
C GLU A 198 -16.04 21.31 -1.62
N GLY A 199 -14.81 20.96 -1.99
CA GLY A 199 -13.94 21.75 -2.86
C GLY A 199 -14.26 21.60 -4.34
N THR A 200 -13.83 22.59 -5.12
CA THR A 200 -13.98 22.55 -6.59
C THR A 200 -12.66 22.47 -7.32
N GLU A 201 -11.63 23.15 -6.81
CA GLU A 201 -10.33 23.24 -7.45
C GLU A 201 -9.22 22.95 -6.44
N VAL A 202 -8.27 22.09 -6.82
CA VAL A 202 -7.02 21.88 -6.10
C VAL A 202 -5.88 22.49 -6.91
N ARG A 203 -4.97 23.20 -6.25
CA ARG A 203 -3.73 23.68 -6.84
C ARG A 203 -2.52 23.28 -6.01
N ILE A 204 -1.53 22.67 -6.65
CA ILE A 204 -0.26 22.26 -6.04
C ILE A 204 0.84 23.18 -6.57
N VAL A 205 1.62 23.77 -5.68
CA VAL A 205 2.72 24.67 -6.05
C VAL A 205 3.99 24.33 -5.30
N LYS A 206 5.09 24.13 -6.04
CA LYS A 206 6.47 23.87 -5.57
C LYS A 206 7.44 24.33 -6.67
N GLU A 207 8.75 24.26 -6.44
CA GLU A 207 9.74 24.30 -7.53
C GLU A 207 9.35 23.32 -8.66
N ASP A 208 9.37 23.83 -9.90
CA ASP A 208 8.98 23.11 -11.12
C ASP A 208 7.58 22.46 -11.10
N THR A 209 6.68 22.93 -10.22
CA THR A 209 5.29 22.49 -10.13
C THR A 209 4.35 23.69 -9.93
N ASP A 210 3.42 23.86 -10.85
CA ASP A 210 2.26 24.74 -10.71
C ASP A 210 1.11 24.06 -11.46
N LEU A 211 0.39 23.20 -10.74
CA LEU A 211 -0.61 22.30 -11.29
C LEU A 211 -1.97 22.62 -10.67
N THR A 212 -2.97 22.84 -11.52
CA THR A 212 -4.36 23.00 -11.11
C THR A 212 -5.19 21.84 -11.63
N MET A 213 -6.16 21.38 -10.84
CA MET A 213 -7.11 20.34 -11.22
C MET A 213 -8.47 20.56 -10.56
N SER A 214 -9.53 20.15 -11.24
CA SER A 214 -10.88 20.13 -10.68
C SER A 214 -11.11 18.87 -9.86
N VAL A 215 -11.68 19.05 -8.67
CA VAL A 215 -12.25 17.99 -7.82
C VAL A 215 -13.75 18.19 -7.60
N GLU A 216 -14.36 19.14 -8.35
CA GLU A 216 -15.80 19.39 -8.32
C GLU A 216 -16.58 18.10 -8.61
N GLU A 217 -17.64 17.86 -7.82
CA GLU A 217 -18.51 16.68 -7.94
C GLU A 217 -17.76 15.33 -7.80
N ARG A 218 -16.65 15.30 -7.05
CA ARG A 218 -15.95 14.08 -6.67
C ARG A 218 -16.19 13.68 -5.23
N THR A 219 -15.96 12.40 -4.94
CA THR A 219 -15.96 11.86 -3.58
C THR A 219 -14.53 11.57 -3.17
N ALA A 220 -14.07 12.13 -2.07
CA ALA A 220 -12.79 11.74 -1.49
C ALA A 220 -12.94 10.45 -0.67
N VAL A 221 -11.93 9.59 -0.67
CA VAL A 221 -11.88 8.37 0.14
C VAL A 221 -10.92 8.60 1.30
N ASN A 222 -11.35 8.25 2.51
CA ASN A 222 -10.53 8.33 3.72
C ASN A 222 -9.85 6.98 3.95
N SER A 223 -8.64 6.82 3.41
CA SER A 223 -7.94 5.55 3.40
C SER A 223 -7.19 5.35 4.72
N CYS A 224 -7.91 4.94 5.77
CA CYS A 224 -7.37 4.76 7.12
C CYS A 224 -7.16 3.30 7.54
N ALA A 225 -6.74 2.45 6.59
CA ALA A 225 -6.40 1.05 6.82
C ALA A 225 -7.55 0.24 7.43
N THR A 226 -8.79 0.46 6.96
CA THR A 226 -9.97 -0.32 7.38
C THR A 226 -10.95 -0.52 6.24
N VAL A 227 -11.44 -1.74 6.08
CA VAL A 227 -12.47 -2.09 5.09
C VAL A 227 -13.76 -1.30 5.28
N ALA A 228 -14.02 -0.81 6.51
CA ALA A 228 -15.16 0.05 6.80
C ALA A 228 -15.16 1.37 6.02
N HIS A 229 -14.00 1.80 5.52
CA HIS A 229 -13.82 2.99 4.68
C HIS A 229 -13.21 2.66 3.31
N ASP A 230 -13.41 1.44 2.81
CA ASP A 230 -12.89 0.98 1.51
C ASP A 230 -11.35 1.08 1.39
N SER A 231 -10.67 0.88 2.53
CA SER A 231 -9.21 1.01 2.66
C SER A 231 -8.58 -0.35 2.97
N HIS A 232 -7.82 -0.86 2.02
CA HIS A 232 -7.40 -2.26 2.01
C HIS A 232 -5.90 -2.49 2.25
N ASN A 233 -5.16 -1.44 2.58
CA ASN A 233 -3.71 -1.49 2.85
C ASN A 233 -3.43 -1.19 4.32
N LEU A 234 -2.44 -1.89 4.89
CA LEU A 234 -1.86 -1.60 6.20
C LEU A 234 -0.32 -1.63 6.07
N PRO A 235 0.40 -0.51 6.26
CA PRO A 235 -0.13 0.80 6.64
C PRO A 235 -0.96 1.43 5.52
N SER A 236 -1.79 2.38 5.92
CA SER A 236 -2.38 3.37 5.03
C SER A 236 -2.07 4.76 5.56
N GLY A 237 -2.95 5.74 5.34
CA GLY A 237 -2.84 7.09 5.86
C GLY A 237 -2.78 8.10 4.73
N GLU A 238 -3.81 8.11 3.90
CA GLU A 238 -3.98 9.09 2.83
C GLU A 238 -5.46 9.48 2.72
N VAL A 239 -5.69 10.59 2.04
CA VAL A 239 -7.00 10.93 1.47
C VAL A 239 -6.83 11.11 -0.03
N PHE A 240 -7.65 10.41 -0.81
CA PHE A 240 -7.56 10.47 -2.27
C PHE A 240 -8.90 10.73 -2.95
N THR A 241 -8.87 11.25 -4.17
CA THR A 241 -10.03 11.51 -5.03
C THR A 241 -9.64 11.39 -6.51
N ALA A 242 -10.59 11.46 -7.43
CA ALA A 242 -10.36 11.36 -8.87
C ALA A 242 -10.43 12.73 -9.56
N PRO A 243 -9.31 13.46 -9.74
CA PRO A 243 -9.32 14.79 -10.34
C PRO A 243 -9.68 14.76 -11.82
N HIS A 244 -10.02 15.92 -12.38
CA HIS A 244 -10.22 16.11 -13.81
C HIS A 244 -9.89 17.55 -14.24
N ALA A 245 -9.93 17.83 -15.55
CA ALA A 245 -9.63 19.16 -16.10
C ALA A 245 -8.28 19.74 -15.62
N THR A 246 -7.26 18.90 -15.57
CA THR A 246 -5.90 19.25 -15.12
C THR A 246 -5.20 20.20 -16.11
N GLU A 247 -4.54 21.21 -15.58
CA GLU A 247 -3.79 22.23 -16.33
C GLU A 247 -2.50 22.59 -15.59
N GLY A 248 -1.41 22.80 -16.32
CA GLY A 248 -0.13 23.24 -15.76
C GLY A 248 0.94 22.15 -15.76
N GLU A 249 1.89 22.23 -14.83
CA GLU A 249 3.08 21.38 -14.84
C GLU A 249 3.33 20.78 -13.45
N VAL A 250 3.81 19.55 -13.40
CA VAL A 250 4.19 18.86 -12.16
C VAL A 250 5.50 18.12 -12.31
N PHE A 251 6.30 18.17 -11.24
CA PHE A 251 7.55 17.46 -11.09
C PHE A 251 7.44 16.40 -10.00
N PHE A 252 7.79 15.16 -10.33
CA PHE A 252 7.84 14.03 -9.41
C PHE A 252 9.30 13.66 -9.11
N ASP A 253 9.72 13.94 -7.87
CA ASP A 253 11.09 13.80 -7.38
C ASP A 253 11.35 12.51 -6.60
N VAL A 254 10.29 11.76 -6.28
CA VAL A 254 10.40 10.44 -5.65
C VAL A 254 10.54 9.37 -6.74
N PRO A 255 11.61 8.55 -6.73
CA PRO A 255 11.83 7.54 -7.75
C PRO A 255 10.82 6.38 -7.63
N MET A 256 10.40 5.84 -8.78
CA MET A 256 9.53 4.65 -8.84
C MET A 256 10.14 3.53 -9.68
N THR A 257 9.70 2.30 -9.45
CA THR A 257 10.09 1.13 -10.25
C THR A 257 8.89 0.53 -10.96
N HIS A 258 8.91 0.51 -12.29
CA HIS A 258 7.87 -0.09 -13.13
C HIS A 258 8.45 -1.26 -13.95
N HIS A 259 7.89 -2.46 -13.80
CA HIS A 259 8.39 -3.70 -14.43
C HIS A 259 9.92 -3.89 -14.30
N GLY A 260 10.47 -3.60 -13.11
CA GLY A 260 11.90 -3.73 -12.82
C GLY A 260 12.79 -2.65 -13.46
N LYS A 261 12.20 -1.67 -14.15
CA LYS A 261 12.90 -0.50 -14.68
C LYS A 261 12.63 0.71 -13.80
N ARG A 262 13.69 1.47 -13.50
CA ARG A 262 13.64 2.68 -12.69
C ARG A 262 13.14 3.86 -13.53
N ILE A 263 12.23 4.65 -12.97
CA ILE A 263 11.84 5.97 -13.47
C ILE A 263 12.16 7.01 -12.39
N ARG A 264 12.75 8.16 -12.76
CA ARG A 264 13.16 9.20 -11.81
C ARG A 264 13.07 10.59 -12.42
N ASN A 265 12.72 11.57 -11.59
CA ASN A 265 12.68 13.00 -11.93
C ASN A 265 11.82 13.23 -13.17
N VAL A 266 10.52 12.96 -13.01
CA VAL A 266 9.53 13.03 -14.08
C VAL A 266 8.92 14.42 -14.11
N HIS A 267 8.86 15.05 -15.28
CA HIS A 267 8.04 16.23 -15.52
C HIS A 267 6.88 15.86 -16.44
N LEU A 268 5.67 16.30 -16.09
CA LEU A 268 4.50 16.23 -16.96
C LEU A 268 3.89 17.63 -17.12
N THR A 269 3.54 17.98 -18.36
CA THR A 269 2.78 19.18 -18.70
C THR A 269 1.38 18.78 -19.16
N PHE A 270 0.36 19.35 -18.54
CA PHE A 270 -1.04 19.11 -18.81
C PHE A 270 -1.69 20.31 -19.52
N GLU A 271 -2.41 20.03 -20.61
CA GLU A 271 -3.33 20.98 -21.26
C GLU A 271 -4.65 20.25 -21.57
N GLY A 272 -5.79 20.85 -21.23
CA GLY A 272 -7.11 20.26 -21.48
C GLY A 272 -7.37 18.96 -20.72
N GLY A 273 -6.70 18.75 -19.58
CA GLY A 273 -6.78 17.53 -18.78
C GLY A 273 -5.92 16.37 -19.28
N GLU A 274 -5.06 16.58 -20.28
CA GLU A 274 -4.21 15.53 -20.86
C GLU A 274 -2.73 15.91 -20.80
N VAL A 275 -1.85 14.92 -20.62
CA VAL A 275 -0.40 15.08 -20.74
C VAL A 275 -0.03 15.38 -22.19
N VAL A 276 0.43 16.60 -22.45
CA VAL A 276 0.86 17.08 -23.77
C VAL A 276 2.38 17.09 -23.95
N ASP A 277 3.14 17.14 -22.85
CA ASP A 277 4.60 17.02 -22.85
C ASP A 277 5.06 16.24 -21.61
N PHE A 278 6.16 15.50 -21.75
CA PHE A 278 6.73 14.74 -20.65
C PHE A 278 8.25 14.58 -20.80
N SER A 279 8.94 14.44 -19.68
CA SER A 279 10.35 14.03 -19.66
C SER A 279 10.68 13.27 -18.38
N ALA A 280 11.76 12.48 -18.41
CA ALA A 280 12.30 11.88 -17.20
C ALA A 280 13.83 11.81 -17.26
N GLU A 281 14.52 12.14 -16.18
CA GLU A 281 15.99 12.03 -16.15
C GLU A 281 16.45 10.57 -16.34
N VAL A 282 15.67 9.62 -15.80
CA VAL A 282 15.89 8.18 -15.96
C VAL A 282 14.58 7.52 -16.34
N GLY A 283 14.60 6.66 -17.35
CA GLY A 283 13.45 5.83 -17.73
C GLY A 283 12.39 6.56 -18.57
N GLU A 284 12.76 7.63 -19.30
CA GLU A 284 11.83 8.37 -20.17
C GLU A 284 11.17 7.47 -21.23
N ASP A 285 11.89 6.47 -21.74
CA ASP A 285 11.35 5.46 -22.66
C ASP A 285 10.25 4.61 -22.00
N VAL A 286 10.42 4.29 -20.71
CA VAL A 286 9.43 3.52 -19.94
C VAL A 286 8.22 4.39 -19.62
N LEU A 287 8.43 5.66 -19.30
CA LEU A 287 7.34 6.62 -19.11
C LEU A 287 6.54 6.81 -20.40
N ALA A 288 7.20 6.90 -21.55
CA ALA A 288 6.54 6.95 -22.85
C ALA A 288 5.67 5.71 -23.08
N ASP A 289 6.21 4.51 -22.85
CA ASP A 289 5.46 3.25 -22.98
C ASP A 289 4.21 3.23 -22.09
N ILE A 290 4.29 3.76 -20.85
CA ILE A 290 3.14 3.89 -19.95
C ILE A 290 2.08 4.83 -20.56
N LEU A 291 2.48 6.06 -20.92
CA LEU A 291 1.57 7.08 -21.46
C LEU A 291 0.98 6.72 -22.83
N ASP A 292 1.60 5.79 -23.57
CA ASP A 292 1.11 5.28 -24.86
C ASP A 292 0.26 4.01 -24.73
N THR A 293 -0.04 3.55 -23.51
CA THR A 293 -0.82 2.32 -23.28
C THR A 293 -2.22 2.41 -23.88
N ASP A 294 -2.93 3.50 -23.59
CA ASP A 294 -4.27 3.81 -24.09
C ASP A 294 -4.59 5.31 -23.92
N GLU A 295 -5.79 5.73 -24.34
CA GLU A 295 -6.22 7.14 -24.28
C GLU A 295 -6.28 7.66 -22.83
N GLY A 296 -6.69 6.82 -21.88
CA GLY A 296 -6.78 7.19 -20.47
C GLY A 296 -5.41 7.32 -19.80
N ALA A 297 -4.37 6.65 -20.29
CA ALA A 297 -3.03 6.70 -19.71
C ALA A 297 -2.39 8.10 -19.72
N ARG A 298 -2.95 9.07 -20.45
CA ARG A 298 -2.50 10.47 -20.49
C ARG A 298 -3.32 11.41 -19.60
N ARG A 299 -4.24 10.88 -18.80
CA ARG A 299 -5.11 11.65 -17.91
C ARG A 299 -4.90 11.17 -16.49
N LEU A 300 -5.13 12.07 -15.52
CA LEU A 300 -5.09 11.68 -14.11
C LEU A 300 -6.32 10.84 -13.76
N GLY A 301 -6.09 9.78 -13.00
CA GLY A 301 -7.11 8.95 -12.35
C GLY A 301 -7.22 9.20 -10.86
N GLU A 302 -6.15 9.73 -10.24
CA GLU A 302 -6.10 9.97 -8.80
C GLU A 302 -5.27 11.19 -8.43
N LEU A 303 -5.74 11.89 -7.42
CA LEU A 303 -4.99 12.78 -6.53
C LEU A 303 -5.06 12.15 -5.15
N GLY A 304 -3.91 11.81 -4.57
CA GLY A 304 -3.83 11.33 -3.20
C GLY A 304 -2.86 12.16 -2.36
N ILE A 305 -3.23 12.32 -1.09
CA ILE A 305 -2.57 13.19 -0.13
C ILE A 305 -2.17 12.33 1.05
N GLY A 306 -0.88 12.09 1.21
CA GLY A 306 -0.34 11.32 2.33
C GLY A 306 -0.46 12.08 3.65
N MET A 307 -0.74 11.35 4.73
CA MET A 307 -1.04 11.88 6.06
C MET A 307 -0.48 11.01 7.19
N ASN A 308 0.16 9.87 6.89
CA ASN A 308 0.78 9.02 7.91
C ASN A 308 2.12 9.62 8.39
N ARG A 309 2.12 10.13 9.63
CA ARG A 309 3.31 10.69 10.29
C ARG A 309 4.28 9.64 10.82
N GLY A 310 3.89 8.36 10.82
CA GLY A 310 4.78 7.23 11.12
C GLY A 310 5.73 6.87 9.98
N ILE A 311 5.56 7.50 8.81
CA ILE A 311 6.43 7.36 7.64
C ILE A 311 7.18 8.67 7.49
N ASP A 312 8.51 8.63 7.59
CA ASP A 312 9.34 9.85 7.67
C ASP A 312 10.51 9.87 6.67
N ARG A 313 10.54 8.91 5.74
CA ARG A 313 11.54 8.80 4.68
C ARG A 313 11.07 7.92 3.54
N PHE A 314 11.56 8.19 2.33
CA PHE A 314 11.32 7.36 1.16
C PHE A 314 12.08 6.03 1.23
N THR A 315 11.42 4.96 0.76
CA THR A 315 11.93 3.59 0.82
C THR A 315 11.91 2.87 -0.52
N ASP A 316 11.51 3.54 -1.60
CA ASP A 316 11.27 2.92 -2.91
C ASP A 316 10.19 1.83 -2.82
N SER A 317 9.19 2.11 -1.99
CA SER A 317 8.03 1.26 -1.81
C SER A 317 6.81 2.15 -1.83
N ILE A 318 6.08 2.10 -2.95
CA ILE A 318 4.89 2.92 -3.18
C ILE A 318 3.89 2.81 -2.03
N LEU A 319 3.72 1.60 -1.47
CA LEU A 319 2.85 1.32 -0.31
C LEU A 319 3.12 2.24 0.91
N PHE A 320 4.37 2.63 1.13
CA PHE A 320 4.72 3.55 2.22
C PHE A 320 4.85 4.97 1.70
N ASP A 321 5.61 5.14 0.62
CA ASP A 321 6.05 6.45 0.16
C ASP A 321 4.87 7.35 -0.24
N GLU A 322 3.76 6.79 -0.77
CA GLU A 322 2.56 7.57 -1.12
C GLU A 322 1.72 7.98 0.10
N LYS A 323 1.84 7.25 1.21
CA LYS A 323 1.08 7.49 2.46
C LYS A 323 1.78 8.49 3.39
N MET A 324 3.00 8.89 3.08
CA MET A 324 3.81 9.76 3.93
C MET A 324 3.15 11.13 4.13
N GLY A 325 3.14 11.66 5.36
CA GLY A 325 2.46 12.94 5.66
C GLY A 325 2.94 14.16 4.87
N ASP A 326 4.11 14.06 4.25
CA ASP A 326 4.74 15.12 3.48
C ASP A 326 4.69 14.84 1.97
N THR A 327 3.80 13.96 1.48
CA THR A 327 3.71 13.64 0.06
C THR A 327 2.33 13.90 -0.53
N VAL A 328 2.34 14.23 -1.81
CA VAL A 328 1.18 14.11 -2.69
C VAL A 328 1.55 13.16 -3.83
N HIS A 329 0.65 12.28 -4.22
CA HIS A 329 0.79 11.48 -5.42
C HIS A 329 -0.32 11.74 -6.42
N LEU A 330 0.03 11.57 -7.69
CA LEU A 330 -0.89 11.67 -8.80
C LEU A 330 -0.75 10.40 -9.64
N ALA A 331 -1.87 9.72 -9.88
CA ALA A 331 -1.88 8.54 -10.72
C ALA A 331 -2.30 8.92 -12.15
N VAL A 332 -1.50 8.57 -13.15
CA VAL A 332 -1.98 8.55 -14.55
C VAL A 332 -2.74 7.25 -14.81
N GLY A 333 -3.80 7.34 -15.61
CA GLY A 333 -4.64 6.19 -15.95
C GLY A 333 -5.91 6.09 -15.10
N ARG A 334 -6.32 4.86 -14.79
CA ARG A 334 -7.68 4.53 -14.35
C ARG A 334 -8.04 5.24 -13.04
N ALA A 335 -9.24 5.83 -12.97
CA ALA A 335 -9.80 6.35 -11.73
C ALA A 335 -10.50 5.23 -10.92
N TYR A 336 -10.56 5.40 -9.60
CA TYR A 336 -11.38 4.52 -8.75
C TYR A 336 -12.85 4.94 -8.76
N ASP A 337 -13.75 3.98 -8.99
CA ASP A 337 -15.19 4.23 -9.02
C ASP A 337 -15.72 4.81 -7.69
N ALA A 338 -15.08 4.46 -6.57
CA ALA A 338 -15.40 5.00 -5.24
C ALA A 338 -15.23 6.54 -5.14
N CYS A 339 -14.46 7.14 -6.06
CA CYS A 339 -14.23 8.58 -6.08
C CYS A 339 -15.25 9.35 -6.95
N LEU A 340 -16.19 8.65 -7.56
CA LEU A 340 -17.11 9.21 -8.55
C LEU A 340 -18.55 9.21 -8.06
N PRO A 341 -19.42 10.07 -8.61
CA PRO A 341 -20.85 9.99 -8.39
C PRO A 341 -21.42 8.63 -8.81
N GLU A 342 -22.45 8.17 -8.10
CA GLU A 342 -23.12 6.90 -8.40
C GLU A 342 -23.60 6.86 -9.87
N GLY A 343 -23.11 5.87 -10.63
CA GLY A 343 -23.47 5.68 -12.03
C GLY A 343 -22.60 6.43 -13.04
N GLU A 344 -21.57 7.14 -12.59
CA GLU A 344 -20.53 7.69 -13.45
C GLU A 344 -19.30 6.78 -13.53
N THR A 345 -18.57 6.89 -14.63
CA THR A 345 -17.28 6.23 -14.84
C THR A 345 -16.21 7.27 -15.04
N GLY A 346 -15.06 7.08 -14.42
CA GLY A 346 -13.98 8.04 -14.42
C GLY A 346 -13.10 7.88 -15.64
N ASN A 347 -11.84 8.27 -15.51
CA ASN A 347 -10.85 7.96 -16.52
C ASN A 347 -10.71 6.43 -16.65
N ASP A 348 -10.94 5.88 -17.84
CA ASP A 348 -10.82 4.44 -18.11
C ASP A 348 -9.46 4.14 -18.75
N SER A 349 -8.71 3.22 -18.16
CA SER A 349 -7.38 2.84 -18.62
C SER A 349 -6.98 1.45 -18.11
N ALA A 350 -6.09 0.79 -18.85
CA ALA A 350 -5.47 -0.45 -18.43
C ALA A 350 -4.41 -0.24 -17.32
N VAL A 351 -3.90 0.99 -17.18
CA VAL A 351 -2.87 1.36 -16.19
C VAL A 351 -3.43 2.24 -15.10
N HIS A 352 -2.74 2.26 -13.96
CA HIS A 352 -2.91 3.20 -12.86
C HIS A 352 -1.52 3.29 -12.23
N ILE A 353 -0.83 4.42 -12.46
CA ILE A 353 0.59 4.57 -12.12
C ILE A 353 0.77 5.79 -11.25
N ASP A 354 0.96 5.55 -9.95
CA ASP A 354 1.25 6.54 -8.93
C ASP A 354 2.65 7.12 -9.11
N MET A 355 2.73 8.44 -9.18
CA MET A 355 3.98 9.20 -9.12
C MET A 355 3.88 10.20 -7.96
N ILE A 356 4.93 10.27 -7.15
CA ILE A 356 4.92 11.01 -5.90
C ILE A 356 5.77 12.28 -6.03
N THR A 357 5.24 13.39 -5.52
CA THR A 357 5.98 14.62 -5.25
C THR A 357 6.14 14.80 -3.75
N ASP A 358 7.37 15.09 -3.33
CA ASP A 358 7.67 15.55 -1.97
C ASP A 358 7.08 16.96 -1.76
N MET A 359 6.42 17.18 -0.64
CA MET A 359 5.82 18.44 -0.23
C MET A 359 6.48 19.00 1.03
N SER A 360 7.59 18.46 1.53
CA SER A 360 8.23 18.89 2.78
C SER A 360 8.77 20.33 2.78
N ASP A 361 9.16 20.87 1.61
CA ASP A 361 9.90 22.12 1.50
C ASP A 361 9.39 23.03 0.38
N ASP A 362 9.31 24.33 0.67
CA ASP A 362 8.88 25.42 -0.23
C ASP A 362 7.67 25.07 -1.11
N SER A 363 6.69 24.39 -0.50
CA SER A 363 5.52 23.83 -1.17
C SER A 363 4.22 24.36 -0.56
N ARG A 364 3.13 24.27 -1.33
CA ARG A 364 1.78 24.40 -0.80
C ARG A 364 0.74 23.69 -1.66
N MET A 365 -0.32 23.23 -1.01
CA MET A 365 -1.54 22.77 -1.63
C MET A 365 -2.68 23.72 -1.24
N GLU A 366 -3.38 24.21 -2.26
CA GLU A 366 -4.54 25.08 -2.13
C GLU A 366 -5.80 24.30 -2.52
N VAL A 367 -6.90 24.53 -1.81
CA VAL A 367 -8.26 24.11 -2.21
C VAL A 367 -9.12 25.36 -2.29
N ASP A 368 -9.69 25.63 -3.45
CA ASP A 368 -10.45 26.86 -3.77
C ASP A 368 -9.70 28.16 -3.39
N GLY A 369 -8.37 28.15 -3.56
CA GLY A 369 -7.47 29.26 -3.24
C GLY A 369 -7.13 29.43 -1.75
N GLU A 370 -7.65 28.59 -0.86
CA GLU A 370 -7.21 28.52 0.54
C GLU A 370 -6.03 27.54 0.68
N VAL A 371 -4.95 27.96 1.33
CA VAL A 371 -3.82 27.07 1.63
C VAL A 371 -4.25 26.05 2.69
N VAL A 372 -4.26 24.78 2.33
CA VAL A 372 -4.65 23.65 3.20
C VAL A 372 -3.44 22.91 3.74
N GLN A 373 -2.36 22.83 2.95
CA GLN A 373 -1.07 22.28 3.35
C GLN A 373 0.04 23.25 2.92
N ARG A 374 1.04 23.44 3.78
CA ARG A 374 2.28 24.17 3.47
C ARG A 374 3.45 23.39 4.03
N ASN A 375 4.45 23.09 3.20
CA ASN A 375 5.65 22.36 3.63
C ASN A 375 5.28 21.05 4.38
N GLY A 376 4.37 20.26 3.80
CA GLY A 376 3.86 19.02 4.39
C GLY A 376 2.91 19.20 5.58
N THR A 377 2.85 20.39 6.18
CA THR A 377 2.04 20.66 7.38
C THR A 377 0.63 21.11 7.00
N PHE A 378 -0.39 20.47 7.55
CA PHE A 378 -1.80 20.79 7.32
C PHE A 378 -2.28 21.93 8.22
N ARG A 379 -3.28 22.70 7.76
CA ARG A 379 -3.79 23.89 8.47
C ARG A 379 -4.36 23.66 9.87
N TRP A 380 -4.65 22.40 10.23
CA TRP A 380 -5.12 22.00 11.56
C TRP A 380 -4.01 21.43 12.45
N GLU A 381 -2.81 21.21 11.92
CA GLU A 381 -1.66 20.72 12.68
C GLU A 381 -0.92 21.86 13.38
N ASP A 382 -0.24 21.50 14.47
CA ASP A 382 0.68 22.40 15.15
C ASP A 382 1.85 22.77 14.21
N GLY A 383 2.16 24.07 14.12
CA GLY A 383 3.28 24.56 13.31
C GLY A 383 2.91 25.07 11.91
N PHE A 384 1.63 25.02 11.52
CA PHE A 384 1.19 25.60 10.25
C PHE A 384 1.47 27.11 10.16
N GLU A 385 2.15 27.52 9.09
CA GLU A 385 2.40 28.93 8.76
C GLU A 385 1.43 29.39 7.67
N GLY A 386 0.49 30.29 7.99
CA GLY A 386 -0.57 30.76 7.08
C GLY A 386 -0.07 31.53 5.86
#